data_AF-A0A8X6WI78-F1
#
_entry.id   AF-A0A8X6WI78-F1
#
_cell.length_a   1.000
_cell.length_b   1.000
_cell.length_c   1.000
_cell.angle_alpha   90.00
_cell.angle_beta   90.00
_cell.angle_gamma   90.00
#
_symmetry.space_group_name_H-M   'P 1'
#
loop_
_entity.id
_entity.type
_entity.pdbx_description
1 polymer ?
#
loop_
_entity_poly.entity_id
_entity_poly.type
_entity_poly.pdbx_seq_one_letter_code
_entity_poly.pdbx_strand_id
1 'polypeptide(L)'
;MSSFKKYKCLTISEKQKVIESVEEGERKVDVAKAFEIPLSSLSTILKNKEKIFSASSSRVRKRVSKGSFPRLEQCLVSWMKQRRGQNIPMGGSLLKEKA
;
A
#
# COMPACT_ATOMS: atom_id res chain seq x y z
N MET A 1 21.75 27.53 0.21
CA MET A 1 20.67 26.92 -0.58
C MET A 1 20.34 25.56 0.01
N SER A 2 19.13 25.37 0.52
CA SER A 2 18.67 24.07 1.04
C SER A 2 18.58 23.09 -0.13
N SER A 3 19.37 22.01 -0.11
CA SER A 3 19.21 20.95 -1.12
C SER A 3 17.92 20.18 -0.81
N PHE A 4 16.95 20.26 -1.71
CA PHE A 4 15.75 19.43 -1.61
C PHE A 4 16.17 17.97 -1.80
N LYS A 5 16.30 17.24 -0.69
CA LYS A 5 16.60 15.81 -0.71
C LYS A 5 15.45 15.08 -1.40
N LYS A 6 15.69 14.52 -2.58
CA LYS A 6 14.71 13.66 -3.26
C LYS A 6 14.48 12.40 -2.42
N TYR A 7 13.26 12.22 -1.93
CA TYR A 7 12.87 11.03 -1.19
C TYR A 7 12.35 9.95 -2.14
N LYS A 8 12.96 8.75 -2.08
CA LYS A 8 12.47 7.58 -2.81
C LYS A 8 11.12 7.14 -2.22
N CYS A 9 10.08 7.17 -3.04
CA CYS A 9 8.74 6.72 -2.66
C CYS A 9 8.55 5.25 -3.03
N LEU A 10 8.74 4.36 -2.04
CA LEU A 10 8.50 2.94 -2.17
C LEU A 10 7.00 2.60 -2.21
N THR A 11 6.66 1.61 -3.02
CA THR A 11 5.35 0.94 -3.05
C THR A 11 5.11 0.15 -1.76
N ILE A 12 3.84 -0.20 -1.50
CA ILE A 12 3.48 -1.06 -0.37
C ILE A 12 4.17 -2.42 -0.50
N SER A 13 4.19 -3.00 -1.70
CA SER A 13 4.88 -4.27 -1.97
C SER A 13 6.39 -4.20 -1.73
N GLU A 14 7.06 -3.12 -2.14
CA GLU A 14 8.49 -2.93 -1.84
C GLU A 14 8.73 -2.76 -0.34
N LYS A 15 7.85 -2.04 0.37
CA LYS A 15 7.95 -1.91 1.83
C LYS A 15 7.75 -3.25 2.54
N GLN A 16 6.87 -4.13 2.04
CA GLN A 16 6.71 -5.49 2.57
C GLN A 16 8.02 -6.28 2.42
N LYS A 17 8.63 -6.26 1.23
CA LYS A 17 9.94 -6.88 0.99
C LYS A 17 11.03 -6.36 1.91
N VAL A 18 11.08 -5.04 2.15
CA VAL A 18 12.03 -4.44 3.11
C VAL A 18 11.83 -5.01 4.51
N ILE A 19 10.59 -5.24 4.93
CA ILE A 19 10.29 -5.80 6.26
C ILE A 19 10.69 -7.28 6.29
N GLU A 20 10.32 -8.05 5.27
CA GLU A 20 10.68 -9.48 5.12
C GLU A 20 12.20 -9.69 5.18
N SER A 21 12.98 -8.92 4.41
CA SER A 21 14.45 -8.98 4.43
C SER A 21 15.05 -8.70 5.82
N VAL A 22 14.49 -7.75 6.57
CA VAL A 22 14.95 -7.45 7.94
C VAL A 22 14.54 -8.56 8.92
N GLU A 23 13.36 -9.15 8.75
CA GLU A 23 12.87 -10.26 9.59
C GLU A 23 13.61 -11.59 9.31
N GLU A 24 14.09 -11.79 8.08
CA GLU A 24 14.97 -12.91 7.69
C GLU A 24 16.38 -12.80 8.31
N GLY A 25 16.73 -11.65 8.89
CA GLY A 25 17.96 -11.45 9.64
C GLY A 25 19.03 -10.64 8.89
N GLU A 26 18.70 -10.05 7.74
CA GLU A 26 19.65 -9.18 7.04
C GLU A 26 19.99 -7.93 7.87
N ARG A 27 21.24 -7.46 7.75
CA ARG A 27 21.67 -6.26 8.46
C ARG A 27 20.91 -5.05 7.92
N LYS A 28 20.30 -4.27 8.82
CA LYS A 28 19.53 -3.05 8.49
C LYS A 28 20.27 -2.07 7.56
N VAL A 29 21.59 -1.99 7.68
CA VAL A 29 22.44 -1.13 6.84
C VAL A 29 22.48 -1.62 5.39
N ASP A 30 22.57 -2.93 5.19
CA ASP A 30 22.64 -3.53 3.86
C ASP A 30 21.28 -3.47 3.18
N VAL A 31 20.20 -3.76 3.91
CA VAL A 31 18.82 -3.56 3.42
C VAL A 31 18.59 -2.10 3.02
N ALA A 32 18.98 -1.15 3.86
CA ALA A 32 18.82 0.28 3.56
C ALA A 32 19.56 0.67 2.26
N LYS A 33 20.77 0.13 2.04
CA LYS A 33 21.54 0.34 0.81
C LYS A 33 20.88 -0.31 -0.40
N ALA A 34 20.47 -1.56 -0.30
CA ALA A 34 19.85 -2.32 -1.39
C ALA A 34 18.57 -1.63 -1.91
N PHE A 35 17.77 -1.06 -1.01
CA PHE A 35 16.55 -0.35 -1.38
C PHE A 35 16.77 1.16 -1.62
N GLU A 36 18.00 1.66 -1.51
CA GLU A 36 18.39 3.07 -1.62
C GLU A 36 17.57 4.00 -0.71
N ILE A 37 17.36 3.58 0.53
CA ILE A 37 16.62 4.34 1.54
C ILE A 37 17.53 4.74 2.71
N PRO A 38 17.30 5.90 3.33
CA PRO A 38 17.93 6.23 4.60
C PRO A 38 17.54 5.25 5.72
N LEU A 39 18.45 5.01 6.67
CA LEU A 39 18.18 4.21 7.88
C LEU A 39 16.98 4.73 8.70
N SER A 40 16.76 6.05 8.71
CA SER A 40 15.59 6.66 9.36
C SER A 40 14.27 6.26 8.67
N SER A 41 14.27 6.16 7.34
CA SER A 41 13.13 5.68 6.56
C SER A 41 12.87 4.20 6.83
N LEU A 42 13.92 3.37 6.87
CA LEU A 42 13.81 1.94 7.22
C LEU A 42 13.21 1.76 8.62
N SER A 43 13.67 2.54 9.60
CA SER A 43 13.11 2.52 10.97
C SER A 43 11.62 2.88 10.99
N THR A 44 11.21 3.88 10.20
CA THR A 44 9.80 4.30 10.08
C THR A 44 8.94 3.24 9.39
N ILE A 45 9.49 2.53 8.40
CA ILE A 45 8.83 1.42 7.71
C ILE A 45 8.59 0.28 8.71
N LEU A 46 9.61 -0.13 9.45
CA LEU A 46 9.50 -1.19 10.46
C LEU A 46 8.49 -0.84 11.57
N LYS A 47 8.47 0.41 12.04
CA LYS A 47 7.48 0.88 13.02
C LYS A 47 6.04 0.77 12.52
N ASN A 48 5.82 0.92 11.21
CA ASN A 48 4.50 0.84 10.60
C ASN A 48 4.21 -0.52 9.95
N LYS A 49 4.93 -1.58 10.33
CA LYS A 49 4.83 -2.90 9.68
C LYS A 49 3.40 -3.45 9.59
N GLU A 50 2.64 -3.38 10.69
CA GLU A 50 1.25 -3.89 10.73
C GLU A 50 0.35 -3.16 9.73
N LYS A 51 0.50 -1.83 9.63
CA LYS A 51 -0.27 -1.03 8.66
C LYS A 51 0.11 -1.36 7.23
N ILE A 52 1.37 -1.71 6.97
CA ILE A 52 1.86 -2.07 5.64
C ILE A 52 1.35 -3.46 5.24
N PHE A 53 1.36 -4.44 6.16
CA PHE A 53 0.83 -5.78 5.91
C PHE A 53 -0.71 -5.83 5.83
N SER A 54 -1.42 -5.02 6.62
CA SER A 54 -2.88 -4.91 6.55
C SER A 54 -3.38 -4.25 5.26
N ALA A 55 -2.51 -3.51 4.56
CA ALA A 55 -2.85 -2.90 3.29
C ALA A 55 -2.78 -3.94 2.16
N SER A 56 -3.77 -3.91 1.27
CA SER A 56 -3.75 -4.73 0.07
C SER A 56 -2.45 -4.50 -0.70
N SER A 57 -1.75 -5.60 -1.03
CA SER A 57 -0.44 -5.68 -1.69
C SER A 57 -0.47 -5.28 -3.18
N SER A 58 -1.23 -4.23 -3.50
CA SER A 58 -1.25 -3.59 -4.81
C SER A 58 0.17 -3.16 -5.20
N ARG A 59 0.67 -3.71 -6.32
CA ARG A 59 2.02 -3.43 -6.85
C ARG A 59 2.25 -1.96 -7.18
N VAL A 60 1.19 -1.17 -7.39
CA VAL A 60 1.27 0.24 -7.81
C VAL A 60 1.11 1.19 -6.62
N ARG A 61 0.43 0.76 -5.56
CA ARG A 61 0.01 1.65 -4.48
C ARG A 61 1.20 1.98 -3.57
N LYS A 62 1.49 3.28 -3.40
CA LYS A 62 2.59 3.78 -2.53
C LYS A 62 2.12 4.25 -1.15
N ARG A 63 0.83 4.60 -1.02
CA ARG A 63 0.21 5.15 0.19
C ARG A 63 -1.06 4.40 0.56
N VAL A 64 -1.18 4.07 1.84
CA VAL A 64 -2.42 3.56 2.44
C VAL A 64 -3.29 4.78 2.79
N SER A 65 -4.11 5.22 1.83
CA SER A 65 -5.10 6.28 2.05
C SER A 65 -6.49 5.68 2.07
N LYS A 66 -7.32 6.08 3.04
CA LYS A 66 -8.76 5.80 2.96
C LYS A 66 -9.40 6.86 2.05
N GLY A 67 -10.43 6.49 1.32
CA GLY A 67 -11.26 7.47 0.61
C GLY A 67 -12.15 8.25 1.58
N SER A 68 -12.92 9.19 1.06
CA SER A 68 -13.75 10.09 1.88
C SER A 68 -14.86 9.35 2.62
N PHE A 69 -15.33 8.21 2.09
CA PHE A 69 -16.44 7.44 2.65
C PHE A 69 -16.07 5.96 2.81
N PRO A 70 -15.17 5.60 3.75
CA PRO A 70 -14.57 4.27 3.80
C PRO A 70 -15.58 3.14 4.00
N ARG A 71 -16.65 3.37 4.78
CA ARG A 71 -17.71 2.37 5.01
C ARG A 71 -18.55 2.13 3.75
N LEU A 72 -18.96 3.20 3.08
CA LEU A 72 -19.71 3.14 1.83
C LEU A 72 -18.89 2.46 0.73
N GLU A 73 -17.64 2.88 0.55
CA GLU A 73 -16.69 2.27 -0.39
C GLU A 73 -16.53 0.77 -0.12
N GLN A 74 -16.44 0.35 1.15
CA GLN A 74 -16.35 -1.06 1.51
C GLN A 74 -17.62 -1.84 1.14
N CYS A 75 -18.81 -1.29 1.41
CA CYS A 75 -20.08 -1.88 1.00
C CYS A 75 -20.19 -2.01 -0.53
N LEU A 76 -19.81 -0.96 -1.27
CA LEU A 76 -19.82 -0.96 -2.73
C LEU A 76 -18.83 -1.98 -3.31
N VAL A 77 -17.64 -2.12 -2.73
CA VAL A 77 -16.66 -3.14 -3.14
C VAL A 77 -17.21 -4.54 -2.91
N SER A 78 -17.84 -4.81 -1.77
CA SER A 78 -18.46 -6.11 -1.47
C SER A 78 -19.59 -6.44 -2.45
N TRP A 79 -20.48 -5.47 -2.71
CA TRP A 79 -21.54 -5.62 -3.70
C TRP A 79 -20.99 -5.86 -5.11
N MET A 80 -19.95 -5.11 -5.51
CA MET A 80 -19.31 -5.30 -6.81
C MET A 80 -18.69 -6.70 -6.95
N LYS A 81 -18.04 -7.22 -5.91
CA LYS A 81 -17.51 -8.59 -5.91
C LYS A 81 -18.62 -9.64 -6.07
N GLN A 82 -19.74 -9.46 -5.37
CA GLN A 82 -20.90 -10.34 -5.52
C GLN A 82 -21.45 -10.34 -6.95
N ARG A 83 -21.61 -9.16 -7.56
CA ARG A 83 -22.13 -9.02 -8.94
C ARG A 83 -21.18 -9.55 -9.99
N ARG A 84 -19.86 -9.38 -9.80
CA ARG A 84 -18.84 -10.01 -10.66
C ARG A 84 -18.88 -11.53 -10.60
N GLY A 85 -19.14 -12.11 -9.42
CA GLY A 85 -19.36 -13.56 -9.28
C GLY A 85 -20.56 -14.08 -10.07
N GLN A 86 -21.54 -13.21 -10.35
CA GLN A 86 -22.70 -13.51 -11.20
C GLN A 86 -22.44 -13.23 -12.69
N ASN A 87 -21.20 -12.89 -13.09
CA ASN A 87 -20.81 -12.49 -14.45
C ASN A 87 -21.59 -11.28 -15.02
N ILE A 88 -22.11 -10.40 -14.15
CA ILE A 88 -22.85 -9.21 -14.59
C ILE A 88 -21.87 -8.05 -14.82
N PRO A 89 -21.76 -7.51 -16.04
CA PRO A 89 -20.94 -6.35 -16.32
C PRO A 89 -21.47 -5.14 -15.54
N MET A 90 -20.64 -4.59 -14.65
CA MET A 90 -21.01 -3.43 -13.84
C MET A 90 -20.37 -2.19 -14.46
N GLY A 91 -21.19 -1.41 -15.18
CA GLY A 91 -20.80 -0.10 -15.70
C GLY A 91 -20.64 0.94 -14.58
N GLY A 92 -19.89 2.00 -14.86
CA GLY A 92 -19.70 3.11 -13.92
C GLY A 92 -21.00 3.84 -13.55
N SER A 93 -21.96 3.90 -14.48
CA SER A 93 -23.30 4.47 -14.25
C SER A 93 -24.08 3.71 -13.18
N LEU A 94 -24.14 2.39 -13.30
CA LEU A 94 -24.80 1.50 -12.34
C LEU A 94 -24.15 1.59 -10.94
N LEU A 95 -22.83 1.76 -10.89
CA LEU A 95 -22.13 1.94 -9.62
C LEU A 95 -22.46 3.29 -8.97
N LYS A 96 -22.59 4.35 -9.78
CA LYS A 96 -22.95 5.69 -9.31
C LYS A 96 -24.38 5.75 -8.79
N GLU A 97 -25.31 5.03 -9.42
CA GLU A 97 -26.69 4.89 -8.92
C GLU A 97 -26.75 4.22 -7.54
N LYS A 98 -25.79 3.34 -7.26
CA LYS A 98 -25.74 2.58 -6.00
C LYS A 98 -24.98 3.27 -4.86
N ALA A 99 -24.14 4.25 -5.17
CA ALA A 99 -23.25 4.96 -4.24
C ALA A 99 -23.97 6.13 -3.56
#